data_AF-A0A349WHK9-F1
#
_entry.id   AF-A0A349WHK9-F1
#
_cell.length_a   1.000
_cell.length_b   1.000
_cell.length_c   1.000
_cell.angle_alpha   90.00
_cell.angle_beta   90.00
_cell.angle_gamma   90.00
#
_symmetry.space_group_name_H-M   'P 1'
#
loop_
_entity.id
_entity.type
_entity.pdbx_description
1 polymer ?
#
loop_
_entity_poly.entity_id
_entity_poly.type
_entity_poly.pdbx_seq_one_letter_code
_entity_poly.pdbx_strand_id
1 'polypeptide(L)' 'LSILPLVPCNGVCSRGLKWELTNESLSPDSKFSQSNLCTSDEVEISCESGNLFVILSKRL' A
#
# COMPACT_ATOMS: atom_id res chain seq x y z
N LEU A 1 9.20 0.78 -0.43
CA LEU A 1 7.93 1.50 -0.22
C LEU A 1 7.12 0.73 0.80
N SER A 2 6.50 1.39 1.78
CA SER A 2 5.68 0.74 2.81
C SER A 2 4.30 1.36 2.82
N ILE A 3 3.26 0.52 2.86
CA ILE A 3 1.85 0.92 2.86
C ILE A 3 1.26 0.53 4.21
N LEU A 4 0.67 1.50 4.93
CA LEU A 4 0.06 1.29 6.24
C LEU A 4 -1.37 1.87 6.26
N PRO A 5 -2.37 1.16 6.81
CA PRO A 5 -3.68 1.71 7.09
C PRO A 5 -3.66 2.57 8.35
N LEU A 6 -4.19 3.79 8.30
CA LEU A 6 -4.44 4.60 9.50
C LEU A 6 -5.78 4.22 10.17
N VAL A 7 -6.72 3.79 9.34
CA VAL A 7 -8.04 3.23 9.68
C VAL A 7 -8.28 2.03 8.76
N PRO A 8 -9.28 1.16 9.00
CA PRO A 8 -9.60 0.09 8.05
C PRO A 8 -9.75 0.63 6.62
N CYS A 9 -8.99 0.06 5.69
CA CYS A 9 -8.97 0.39 4.29
C CYS A 9 -9.43 -0.83 3.48
N ASN A 10 -10.38 -0.62 2.57
CA ASN A 10 -10.91 -1.67 1.71
C ASN A 10 -10.68 -1.34 0.24
N GLY A 11 -10.64 -2.39 -0.58
CA GLY A 11 -10.40 -2.28 -2.01
C GLY A 11 -9.04 -1.65 -2.32
N VAL A 12 -8.01 -2.01 -1.55
CA VAL A 12 -6.65 -1.51 -1.77
C VAL A 12 -6.06 -2.18 -3.00
N CYS A 13 -5.66 -1.36 -3.96
CA CYS A 13 -5.04 -1.79 -5.22
C CYS A 13 -3.70 -1.09 -5.42
N SER A 14 -2.79 -1.74 -6.13
CA SER A 14 -1.53 -1.11 -6.55
C SER A 14 -1.11 -1.49 -7.96
N ARG A 15 -0.25 -0.64 -8.55
CA ARG A 15 0.48 -0.93 -9.79
C ARG A 15 1.91 -0.37 -9.69
N GLY A 16 2.86 -1.07 -10.29
CA GLY A 16 4.28 -0.70 -10.32
C GLY A 16 5.08 -1.20 -9.11
N LEU A 17 4.51 -2.13 -8.34
CA LEU A 17 5.12 -2.73 -7.16
C LEU A 17 5.45 -4.21 -7.39
N LYS A 18 6.49 -4.72 -6.71
CA LYS A 18 6.91 -6.12 -6.82
C LYS A 18 5.83 -7.09 -6.35
N TRP A 19 5.10 -6.73 -5.30
CA TRP A 19 4.00 -7.52 -4.75
C TRP A 19 2.71 -6.70 -4.85
N GLU A 20 2.00 -6.83 -5.96
CA GLU A 20 0.79 -6.04 -6.17
C GLU A 20 -0.33 -6.40 -5.19
N LEU A 21 -1.12 -5.39 -4.82
CA LEU A 21 -2.36 -5.54 -4.08
C LEU A 21 -3.51 -5.51 -5.08
N THR A 22 -4.45 -6.44 -4.92
CA THR A 22 -5.63 -6.54 -5.78
C THR A 22 -6.87 -6.66 -4.91
N ASN A 23 -7.58 -5.55 -4.73
CA ASN A 23 -8.80 -5.46 -3.94
C ASN A 23 -8.63 -5.98 -2.49
N GLU A 24 -7.50 -5.63 -1.87
CA GLU A 24 -7.12 -6.11 -0.54
C GLU A 24 -7.75 -5.26 0.58
N SER A 25 -7.91 -5.88 1.76
CA SER A 25 -8.25 -5.15 2.99
C SER A 25 -7.02 -5.02 3.89
N LEU A 26 -6.75 -3.80 4.34
CA LEU A 26 -5.68 -3.47 5.29
C LEU A 26 -6.30 -2.78 6.50
N SER A 27 -5.96 -3.21 7.71
CA SER A 27 -6.47 -2.56 8.91
C SER A 27 -5.47 -2.63 10.06
N PRO A 28 -5.54 -1.68 11.02
CA PRO A 28 -4.63 -1.68 12.15
C PRO A 28 -4.71 -2.92 13.05
N ASP A 29 -5.86 -3.60 13.06
CA ASP A 29 -6.19 -4.79 13.85
C ASP A 29 -5.96 -6.12 13.08
N SER A 30 -5.55 -6.06 11.82
CA SER A 30 -5.24 -7.25 11.02
C SER A 30 -3.92 -7.10 10.26
N LYS A 31 -3.97 -6.99 8.93
CA LYS A 31 -2.84 -6.77 8.04
C LYS A 31 -2.40 -5.31 8.17
N PHE A 32 -1.62 -5.04 9.23
CA PHE A 32 -1.18 -3.71 9.64
C PHE A 32 -0.24 -3.02 8.63
N SER A 33 0.51 -3.76 7.82
CA SER A 33 1.39 -3.12 6.83
C SER A 33 1.69 -4.03 5.65
N GLN A 34 2.11 -3.40 4.55
CA GLN A 34 2.70 -4.05 3.39
C GLN A 34 4.01 -3.36 3.01
N SER A 35 5.13 -4.05 3.27
CA SER A 35 6.44 -3.66 2.74
C SER A 35 6.55 -4.12 1.29
N ASN A 36 6.99 -3.21 0.43
CA ASN A 36 7.01 -3.42 -1.01
C ASN A 36 8.23 -2.78 -1.69
N LEU A 37 8.46 -3.16 -2.94
CA LEU A 37 9.53 -2.64 -3.79
C LEU A 37 8.95 -2.06 -5.07
N CYS A 38 9.32 -0.83 -5.42
CA CYS A 38 8.94 -0.26 -6.71
C CYS A 38 9.72 -0.96 -7.83
N THR A 39 9.02 -1.46 -8.83
CA THR A 39 9.59 -2.12 -10.02
C THR A 39 9.37 -1.29 -11.30
N SER A 40 8.70 -0.14 -11.17
CA SER A 40 8.40 0.83 -12.22
C SER A 40 8.78 2.23 -11.73
N ASP A 41 9.07 3.14 -12.66
CA ASP A 41 9.34 4.55 -12.38
C ASP A 41 8.08 5.30 -11.90
N GLU A 42 6.90 4.79 -12.26
CA GLU A 42 5.59 5.24 -11.79
C GLU A 42 4.92 4.15 -10.95
N VAL A 43 4.39 4.56 -9.79
CA VAL A 43 3.64 3.71 -8.87
C VAL A 43 2.28 4.35 -8.59
N GLU A 44 1.23 3.54 -8.68
CA GLU A 44 -0.13 3.92 -8.31
C GLU A 44 -0.59 3.07 -7.13
N ILE A 45 -1.17 3.72 -6.11
CA ILE A 45 -1.79 3.05 -4.96
C ILE A 45 -3.14 3.73 -4.74
N SER A 46 -4.20 2.93 -4.64
CA SER A 46 -5.55 3.41 -4.42
C SER A 46 -6.27 2.57 -3.37
N CYS A 47 -7.33 3.12 -2.79
CA CYS A 47 -8.27 2.41 -1.94
C CYS A 47 -9.68 2.95 -2.18
N GLU A 48 -10.69 2.08 -2.14
CA GLU A 48 -12.10 2.49 -2.28
C GLU A 48 -12.58 3.25 -1.05
N SER A 49 -12.10 2.86 0.15
CA SER A 49 -12.43 3.51 1.41
C SER A 49 -11.28 3.42 2.40
N GLY A 50 -11.24 4.38 3.33
CA GLY A 50 -10.22 4.47 4.38
C GLY A 50 -9.15 5.52 4.10
N ASN A 51 -8.03 5.44 4.83
CA ASN A 51 -6.87 6.33 4.65
C ASN A 51 -5.57 5.53 4.80
N LEU A 52 -4.74 5.58 3.77
CA LEU A 52 -3.42 4.95 3.74
C LEU A 52 -2.33 5.97 4.06
N PHE A 53 -1.34 5.55 4.84
CA PHE A 53 -0.07 6.22 5.01
C PHE A 53 1.00 5.47 4.22
N VAL A 54 1.56 6.13 3.18
CA VAL A 54 2.54 5.53 2.28
C VAL A 54 3.90 6.17 2.49
N ILE A 55 4.90 5.33 2.79
CA ILE A 55 6.27 5.77 3.06
C ILE A 55 7.18 5.29 1.93
N LEU A 56 7.76 6.24 1.18
CA LEU A 56 8.82 5.96 0.22
C LEU A 56 10.19 6.20 0.86
N SER A 57 10.82 5.14 1.34
CA SER A 57 12.22 5.19 1.76
C SER A 57 13.14 5.12 0.54
N LYS A 58 14.02 6.11 0.40
CA LYS A 58 15.15 6.10 -0.54
C LYS A 58 16.43 5.90 0.28
N ARG A 59 17.29 4.98 -0.13
CA ARG A 59 18.64 4.88 0.46
C ARG A 59 19.50 5.99 -0.15
N LEU A 60 20.20 6.73 0.71
CA LEU A 60 21.21 7.70 0.33
C LEU A 60 22.49 6.98 -0.13
#